data_AF-A0A1B8ETC7-F1
#
_entry.id   AF-A0A1B8ETC7-F1
#
_cell.length_a   1.000
_cell.length_b   1.000
_cell.length_c   1.000
_cell.angle_alpha   90.00
_cell.angle_beta   90.00
_cell.angle_gamma   90.00
#
_symmetry.space_group_name_H-M   'P 1'
#
loop_
_entity.id
_entity.type
_entity.pdbx_description
1 polymer ?
#
loop_
_entity_poly.entity_id
_entity_poly.type
_entity_poly.pdbx_seq_one_letter_code
_entity_poly.pdbx_strand_id
1 'polypeptide(L)'
;MGQSQSQADTRPATAEELSKQLAEKFATRCFTPLEIYSFRDVFRSLADTSDGVSYLKEDTLTRFLQVPDALGVAPVLFQMVSYLAAFPFPAGAPAVLGFEEMIVVVVMLTERYGKVLRGGGRGRNVLLYRSLTVFDRLDGKDGADKGGGDGDKEVVEGEGEELNGNAKAHTGFAVDQPANDEEGDDDDDGLALSALESLDANDVFKHSDAPPISHCSIPIDNFRKIIMLLLLIAPLEASQPFPDYSDRLSGDNLEQLRATADAILSAFINTESDTGIKIHSWNSVIPASLPNLFNGFSALFSHFLFSKSLDLSKRKPSSPTTTPPISPPTSPPSSPALRRPTTPPPLPPLIPTADAEEAEILDLTLLSQLSFFLDPTSLFHRLRLLYSGGSAGFSMRSFETRVFNWRAPSLLLVSGSRLPAIPESSNERAFADSLPPKRLPDSTATNPNRLVFGAYIPQTWQQTYKTCLSDPGTILFQLSPTHTIHRSTISTDQLSFTHPPLSHPGISLGSPHPSSKSASGTANPAKLGPVSLHIDASFEFGVFTHDSRGGGAFEPASGPGGGDWQERFSIESLEVWGCGGEEEAEEQRKRWEWEEREAEARRRINFGKGDREADRALLEMAGIIGGGRSGGSMN
;
A
#
# COMPACT_ATOMS: atom_id res chain seq x y z
N MET A 1 42.58 -25.98 -54.45
CA MET A 1 42.13 -24.76 -53.73
C MET A 1 41.25 -25.24 -52.59
N GLY A 2 41.84 -25.42 -51.41
CA GLY A 2 41.14 -25.88 -50.22
C GLY A 2 40.51 -24.70 -49.49
N GLN A 3 39.26 -24.85 -49.09
CA GLN A 3 38.69 -24.11 -47.97
C GLN A 3 38.12 -25.13 -47.00
N SER A 4 38.95 -25.49 -46.03
CA SER A 4 38.55 -26.11 -44.77
C SER A 4 37.72 -25.09 -44.00
N GLN A 5 36.39 -25.21 -44.07
CA GLN A 5 35.53 -24.62 -43.07
C GLN A 5 35.81 -25.34 -41.75
N SER A 6 36.42 -24.60 -40.83
CA SER A 6 36.57 -25.02 -39.45
C SER A 6 35.17 -25.00 -38.86
N GLN A 7 34.53 -26.16 -38.73
CA GLN A 7 33.47 -26.32 -37.73
C GLN A 7 34.15 -26.08 -36.39
N ALA A 8 33.97 -24.88 -35.84
CA ALA A 8 34.20 -24.68 -34.43
C ALA A 8 33.21 -25.57 -33.70
N ASP A 9 33.70 -26.54 -32.95
CA ASP A 9 32.96 -27.26 -31.92
C ASP A 9 32.49 -26.25 -30.87
N THR A 10 31.44 -25.48 -31.15
CA THR A 10 30.71 -24.76 -30.11
C THR A 10 29.87 -25.78 -29.36
N ARG A 11 30.44 -26.33 -28.29
CA ARG A 11 29.64 -27.03 -27.27
C ARG A 11 28.53 -26.07 -26.82
N PRO A 12 27.25 -26.51 -26.75
CA PRO A 12 26.20 -25.67 -26.20
C PRO A 12 26.58 -25.30 -24.76
N ALA A 13 26.48 -24.01 -24.44
CA ALA A 13 26.79 -23.50 -23.10
C ALA A 13 25.92 -24.20 -22.06
N THR A 14 26.52 -24.59 -20.95
CA THR A 14 25.78 -25.23 -19.84
C THR A 14 24.95 -24.20 -19.08
N ALA A 15 23.90 -24.65 -18.36
CA ALA A 15 23.06 -23.76 -17.55
C ALA A 15 23.85 -23.00 -16.47
N GLU A 16 24.87 -23.63 -15.88
CA GLU A 16 25.78 -23.00 -14.92
C GLU A 16 26.63 -21.90 -15.59
N GLU A 17 27.20 -22.17 -16.76
CA GLU A 17 27.98 -21.17 -17.52
C GLU A 17 27.12 -19.97 -17.93
N LEU A 18 25.87 -20.20 -18.34
CA LEU A 18 24.93 -19.13 -18.69
C LEU A 18 24.52 -18.30 -17.47
N SER A 19 24.28 -18.94 -16.33
CA SER A 19 23.96 -18.25 -15.07
C SER A 19 25.10 -17.34 -14.62
N LYS A 20 26.34 -17.83 -14.73
CA LYS A 20 27.55 -17.04 -14.49
C LYS A 20 27.70 -15.86 -15.44
N GLN A 21 27.52 -16.08 -16.74
CA GLN A 21 27.58 -15.02 -17.74
C GLN A 21 26.51 -13.94 -17.47
N LEU A 22 25.31 -14.34 -17.06
CA LEU A 22 24.26 -13.41 -16.65
C LEU A 22 24.68 -12.58 -15.44
N ALA A 23 25.23 -13.21 -14.40
CA ALA A 23 25.72 -12.53 -13.21
C ALA A 23 26.84 -11.52 -13.55
N GLU A 24 27.78 -11.87 -14.42
CA GLU A 24 28.82 -10.95 -14.91
C GLU A 24 28.23 -9.76 -15.69
N LYS A 25 27.21 -10.02 -16.53
CA LYS A 25 26.51 -8.97 -17.26
C LYS A 25 25.75 -8.03 -16.33
N PHE A 26 25.09 -8.56 -15.29
CA PHE A 26 24.48 -7.77 -14.24
C PHE A 26 25.52 -6.97 -13.44
N ALA A 27 26.65 -7.57 -13.05
CA ALA A 27 27.73 -6.91 -12.33
C ALA A 27 28.23 -5.66 -13.08
N THR A 28 28.38 -5.77 -14.41
CA THR A 28 28.92 -4.70 -15.26
C THR A 28 27.91 -3.62 -15.64
N ARG A 29 26.62 -3.96 -15.77
CA ARG A 29 25.57 -3.03 -16.24
C ARG A 29 24.73 -2.44 -15.11
N CYS A 30 24.51 -3.17 -14.03
CA CYS A 30 23.59 -2.79 -12.96
C CYS A 30 24.26 -2.05 -11.80
N PHE A 31 25.58 -2.21 -11.64
CA PHE A 31 26.36 -1.62 -10.54
C PHE A 31 27.44 -0.67 -11.04
N THR A 32 27.79 0.30 -10.20
CA THR A 32 29.00 1.08 -10.34
C THR A 32 30.23 0.28 -9.87
N PRO A 33 31.45 0.64 -10.32
CA PRO A 33 32.68 -0.02 -9.86
C PRO A 33 32.88 0.06 -8.33
N LEU A 34 32.36 1.10 -7.68
CA LEU A 34 32.42 1.24 -6.23
C LEU A 34 31.43 0.30 -5.54
N GLU A 35 30.18 0.25 -6.02
CA GLU A 35 29.16 -0.65 -5.47
C GLU A 35 29.59 -2.12 -5.58
N ILE A 36 30.15 -2.55 -6.71
CA ILE A 36 30.59 -3.95 -6.87
C ILE A 36 31.79 -4.27 -5.97
N TYR A 37 32.69 -3.31 -5.73
CA TYR A 37 33.78 -3.48 -4.79
C TYR A 37 33.25 -3.61 -3.35
N SER A 38 32.35 -2.71 -2.94
CA SER A 38 31.68 -2.76 -1.64
C SER A 38 30.95 -4.08 -1.44
N PHE A 39 30.19 -4.51 -2.45
CA PHE A 39 29.43 -5.75 -2.39
C PHE A 39 30.35 -6.95 -2.23
N ARG A 40 31.45 -7.03 -2.98
CA ARG A 40 32.42 -8.11 -2.83
C ARG A 40 33.07 -8.12 -1.44
N ASP A 41 33.34 -6.95 -0.87
CA ASP A 41 33.87 -6.83 0.49
C ASP A 41 32.86 -7.31 1.55
N VAL A 42 31.61 -6.86 1.45
CA VAL A 42 30.51 -7.32 2.32
C VAL A 42 30.33 -8.83 2.20
N PHE A 43 30.23 -9.37 0.98
CA PHE A 43 30.08 -10.81 0.76
C PHE A 43 31.22 -11.60 1.39
N ARG A 44 32.47 -11.20 1.18
CA ARG A 44 33.65 -11.88 1.78
C ARG A 44 33.65 -11.83 3.31
N SER A 45 33.12 -10.75 3.90
CA SER A 45 33.03 -10.62 5.36
C SER A 45 31.97 -11.53 5.98
N LEU A 46 30.99 -11.97 5.18
CA LEU A 46 29.85 -12.79 5.62
C LEU A 46 29.98 -14.26 5.21
N ALA A 47 30.61 -14.54 4.07
CA ALA A 47 30.61 -15.86 3.47
C ALA A 47 31.41 -16.89 4.27
N ASP A 48 30.80 -18.05 4.47
CA ASP A 48 31.50 -19.25 4.92
C ASP A 48 32.18 -19.91 3.71
N THR A 49 33.22 -20.70 3.95
CA THR A 49 33.91 -21.45 2.90
C THR A 49 33.90 -22.94 3.22
N SER A 50 33.39 -23.74 2.28
CA SER A 50 33.45 -25.21 2.31
C SER A 50 33.97 -25.69 0.97
N ASP A 51 34.94 -26.61 0.98
CA ASP A 51 35.50 -27.23 -0.23
C ASP A 51 35.91 -26.24 -1.35
N GLY A 52 36.39 -25.05 -0.95
CA GLY A 52 36.81 -23.99 -1.87
C GLY A 52 35.69 -23.12 -2.44
N VAL A 53 34.43 -23.37 -2.07
CA VAL A 53 33.26 -22.57 -2.46
C VAL A 53 32.87 -21.66 -1.30
N SER A 54 32.73 -20.36 -1.57
CA SER A 54 32.25 -19.36 -0.60
C SER A 54 30.75 -19.15 -0.76
N TYR A 55 29.98 -19.27 0.32
CA TYR A 55 28.51 -19.18 0.28
C TYR A 55 27.93 -18.52 1.54
N LEU A 56 26.71 -18.01 1.43
CA LEU A 56 25.94 -17.47 2.55
C LEU A 56 24.94 -18.50 3.08
N LYS A 57 24.90 -18.65 4.41
CA LYS A 57 23.89 -19.44 5.13
C LYS A 57 22.69 -18.57 5.50
N GLU A 58 21.57 -19.22 5.80
CA GLU A 58 20.34 -18.58 6.28
C GLU A 58 20.60 -17.64 7.46
N ASP A 59 21.14 -18.17 8.57
CA ASP A 59 21.42 -17.38 9.79
C ASP A 59 22.32 -16.17 9.54
N THR A 60 23.27 -16.29 8.61
CA THR A 60 24.19 -15.20 8.28
C THR A 60 23.48 -14.11 7.48
N LEU A 61 22.67 -14.50 6.49
CA LEU A 61 21.90 -13.57 5.67
C LEU A 61 20.87 -12.81 6.52
N THR A 62 20.08 -13.52 7.31
CA THR A 62 18.99 -12.93 8.12
C THR A 62 19.54 -12.01 9.21
N ARG A 63 20.64 -12.39 9.86
CA ARG A 63 21.35 -11.54 10.82
C ARG A 63 21.96 -10.30 10.17
N PHE A 64 22.52 -10.42 8.97
CA PHE A 64 23.05 -9.27 8.24
C PHE A 64 21.95 -8.26 7.89
N LEU A 65 20.81 -8.76 7.42
CA LEU A 65 19.63 -7.98 7.07
C LEU A 65 18.82 -7.52 8.30
N GLN A 66 19.23 -7.89 9.51
CA GLN A 66 18.53 -7.60 10.78
C GLN A 66 17.05 -7.97 10.75
N VAL A 67 16.74 -9.11 10.13
CA VAL A 67 15.37 -9.64 10.08
C VAL A 67 14.96 -10.07 11.50
N PRO A 68 13.85 -9.56 12.05
CA PRO A 68 13.45 -9.90 13.41
C PRO A 68 12.99 -11.34 13.56
N ASP A 69 13.61 -12.10 14.48
CA ASP A 69 13.26 -13.50 14.77
C ASP A 69 11.81 -13.67 15.22
N ALA A 70 11.22 -12.65 15.87
CA ALA A 70 9.84 -12.63 16.34
C ALA A 70 8.81 -12.88 15.21
N LEU A 71 9.15 -12.57 13.96
CA LEU A 71 8.28 -12.81 12.81
C LEU A 71 8.36 -14.25 12.28
N GLY A 72 9.42 -14.99 12.61
CA GLY A 72 9.65 -16.34 12.07
C GLY A 72 9.67 -16.38 10.53
N VAL A 73 10.08 -15.28 9.90
CA VAL A 73 10.09 -15.07 8.43
C VAL A 73 11.39 -15.55 7.76
N ALA A 74 12.45 -15.76 8.55
CA ALA A 74 13.78 -16.16 8.09
C ALA A 74 13.79 -17.33 7.08
N PRO A 75 13.12 -18.48 7.35
CA PRO A 75 13.12 -19.60 6.40
C PRO A 75 12.42 -19.27 5.08
N VAL A 76 11.34 -18.49 5.14
CA VAL A 76 10.56 -18.08 3.96
C VAL A 76 11.37 -17.11 3.10
N LEU A 77 12.04 -16.14 3.74
CA LEU A 77 12.91 -15.20 3.05
C LEU A 77 14.11 -15.91 2.41
N PHE A 78 14.71 -16.87 3.12
CA PHE A 78 15.83 -17.64 2.58
C PHE A 78 15.41 -18.53 1.41
N GLN A 79 14.26 -19.22 1.50
CA GLN A 79 13.67 -19.95 0.38
C GLN A 79 13.48 -19.04 -0.85
N MET A 80 12.89 -17.86 -0.64
CA MET A 80 12.68 -16.87 -1.69
C MET A 80 14.00 -16.47 -2.37
N VAL A 81 15.00 -16.12 -1.56
CA VAL A 81 16.33 -15.71 -2.06
C VAL A 81 17.06 -16.84 -2.77
N SER A 82 17.04 -18.07 -2.25
CA SER A 82 17.63 -19.25 -2.89
C SER A 82 16.94 -19.63 -4.19
N TYR A 83 15.63 -19.38 -4.33
CA TYR A 83 14.93 -19.56 -5.59
C TYR A 83 15.34 -18.48 -6.61
N LEU A 84 15.37 -17.21 -6.21
CA LEU A 84 15.79 -16.10 -7.07
C LEU A 84 17.24 -16.24 -7.56
N ALA A 85 18.11 -16.80 -6.72
CA ALA A 85 19.50 -17.12 -7.06
C ALA A 85 19.65 -18.10 -8.22
N ALA A 86 18.67 -18.98 -8.45
CA ALA A 86 18.69 -19.94 -9.57
C ALA A 86 18.26 -19.32 -10.91
N PHE A 87 17.81 -18.05 -10.93
CA PHE A 87 17.39 -17.39 -12.17
C PHE A 87 18.54 -17.32 -13.19
N PRO A 88 18.32 -17.66 -14.48
CA PRO A 88 17.05 -17.82 -15.16
C PRO A 88 16.51 -19.27 -15.25
N PHE A 89 17.11 -20.21 -14.52
CA PHE A 89 16.78 -21.64 -14.61
C PHE A 89 16.17 -22.16 -13.29
N PRO A 90 14.82 -22.20 -13.17
CA PRO A 90 14.13 -22.67 -11.97
C PRO A 90 14.55 -24.07 -11.49
N ALA A 91 14.97 -24.95 -12.40
CA ALA A 91 15.43 -26.29 -12.09
C ALA A 91 16.68 -26.31 -11.18
N GLY A 92 17.44 -25.21 -11.13
CA GLY A 92 18.57 -25.05 -10.22
C GLY A 92 18.18 -24.63 -8.80
N ALA A 93 16.90 -24.39 -8.52
CA ALA A 93 16.43 -23.99 -7.19
C ALA A 93 16.23 -25.20 -6.26
N PRO A 94 16.54 -25.08 -4.95
CA PRO A 94 17.17 -23.93 -4.29
C PRO A 94 18.68 -23.86 -4.58
N ALA A 95 19.16 -22.68 -4.99
CA ALA A 95 20.57 -22.47 -5.28
C ALA A 95 21.40 -22.14 -4.01
N VAL A 96 22.67 -22.53 -4.03
CA VAL A 96 23.66 -22.14 -3.02
C VAL A 96 24.03 -20.67 -3.23
N LEU A 97 23.96 -19.85 -2.19
CA LEU A 97 24.15 -18.40 -2.29
C LEU A 97 25.63 -18.00 -2.37
N GLY A 98 26.26 -18.25 -3.53
CA GLY A 98 27.57 -17.72 -3.87
C GLY A 98 27.54 -16.24 -4.27
N PHE A 99 28.69 -15.71 -4.68
CA PHE A 99 28.79 -14.28 -5.03
C PHE A 99 28.03 -13.96 -6.32
N GLU A 100 28.08 -14.84 -7.32
CA GLU A 100 27.41 -14.67 -8.61
C GLU A 100 25.88 -14.74 -8.42
N GLU A 101 25.41 -15.69 -7.61
CA GLU A 101 24.01 -15.85 -7.26
C GLU A 101 23.47 -14.64 -6.47
N MET A 102 24.25 -14.13 -5.52
CA MET A 102 23.89 -12.93 -4.76
C MET A 102 23.82 -11.68 -5.64
N ILE A 103 24.62 -11.59 -6.72
CA ILE A 103 24.47 -10.53 -7.72
C ILE A 103 23.08 -10.60 -8.36
N VAL A 104 22.63 -11.78 -8.77
CA VAL A 104 21.29 -11.98 -9.36
C VAL A 104 20.20 -11.56 -8.38
N VAL A 105 20.27 -12.05 -7.13
CA VAL A 105 19.30 -11.73 -6.06
C VAL A 105 19.21 -10.22 -5.83
N VAL A 106 20.34 -9.55 -5.62
CA VAL A 106 20.36 -8.11 -5.33
C VAL A 106 19.82 -7.32 -6.53
N VAL A 107 20.15 -7.70 -7.76
CA VAL A 107 19.62 -7.01 -8.96
C VAL A 107 18.10 -7.17 -9.10
N MET A 108 17.56 -8.36 -8.81
CA MET A 108 16.13 -8.62 -8.89
C MET A 108 15.34 -7.88 -7.79
N LEU A 109 15.81 -7.93 -6.54
CA LEU A 109 15.13 -7.32 -5.40
C LEU A 109 15.28 -5.80 -5.33
N THR A 110 16.36 -5.23 -5.90
CA THR A 110 16.54 -3.78 -6.03
C THR A 110 16.01 -3.19 -7.34
N GLU A 111 15.32 -4.00 -8.15
CA GLU A 111 14.70 -3.59 -9.42
C GLU A 111 15.68 -3.05 -10.47
N ARG A 112 16.97 -3.38 -10.35
CA ARG A 112 18.02 -2.92 -11.28
C ARG A 112 18.10 -3.74 -12.56
N TYR A 113 17.32 -4.82 -12.68
CA TYR A 113 17.33 -5.76 -13.80
C TYR A 113 16.93 -5.13 -15.14
N GLY A 114 16.13 -4.06 -15.13
CA GLY A 114 15.67 -3.36 -16.34
C GLY A 114 16.78 -2.74 -17.20
N LYS A 115 18.01 -2.67 -16.70
CA LYS A 115 19.19 -2.25 -17.49
C LYS A 115 19.71 -3.35 -18.42
N VAL A 116 19.33 -4.60 -18.20
CA VAL A 116 19.82 -5.78 -18.93
C VAL A 116 18.67 -6.57 -19.54
N LEU A 117 17.57 -6.76 -18.79
CA LEU A 117 16.42 -7.55 -19.20
C LEU A 117 15.31 -6.67 -19.81
N ARG A 118 14.70 -7.17 -20.86
CA ARG A 118 13.48 -6.66 -21.49
C ARG A 118 12.29 -7.45 -20.97
N GLY A 119 11.73 -7.02 -19.85
CA GLY A 119 10.54 -7.63 -19.27
C GLY A 119 10.00 -6.68 -18.23
N GLY A 120 8.75 -6.23 -18.42
CA GLY A 120 8.10 -5.29 -17.50
C GLY A 120 7.87 -5.91 -16.11
N GLY A 121 7.27 -5.12 -15.20
CA GLY A 121 6.96 -5.56 -13.83
C GLY A 121 6.21 -6.90 -13.73
N ARG A 122 5.42 -7.28 -14.75
CA ARG A 122 4.68 -8.55 -14.80
C ARG A 122 5.59 -9.79 -14.67
N GLY A 123 6.70 -9.85 -15.43
CA GLY A 123 7.61 -11.00 -15.37
C GLY A 123 8.32 -11.14 -14.02
N ARG A 124 8.65 -10.02 -13.38
CA ARG A 124 9.17 -10.02 -12.01
C ARG A 124 8.12 -10.51 -11.01
N ASN A 125 6.87 -10.09 -11.14
CA ASN A 125 5.80 -10.51 -10.24
C ASN A 125 5.58 -12.03 -10.30
N VAL A 126 5.66 -12.63 -11.50
CA VAL A 126 5.61 -14.09 -11.67
C VAL A 126 6.81 -14.77 -11.01
N LEU A 127 8.02 -14.22 -11.19
CA LEU A 127 9.22 -14.75 -10.54
C LEU A 127 9.13 -14.70 -9.01
N LEU A 128 8.64 -13.59 -8.45
CA LEU A 128 8.41 -13.43 -7.01
C LEU A 128 7.35 -14.40 -6.50
N TYR A 129 6.26 -14.60 -7.25
CA TYR A 129 5.25 -15.60 -6.92
C TYR A 129 5.88 -16.99 -6.82
N ARG A 130 6.58 -17.44 -7.87
CA ARG A 130 7.24 -18.76 -7.88
C ARG A 130 8.21 -18.94 -6.72
N SER A 131 8.96 -17.89 -6.36
CA SER A 131 9.92 -17.93 -5.25
C SER A 131 9.27 -18.16 -3.86
N LEU A 132 7.97 -17.88 -3.73
CA LEU A 132 7.21 -18.04 -2.48
C LEU A 132 6.28 -19.27 -2.50
N THR A 133 6.08 -19.90 -3.66
CA THR A 133 5.16 -21.03 -3.80
C THR A 133 5.70 -22.34 -3.25
N VAL A 134 4.75 -23.21 -2.89
CA VAL A 134 4.95 -24.64 -2.73
C VAL A 134 4.11 -25.35 -3.80
N PHE A 135 4.58 -26.49 -4.29
CA PHE A 135 3.85 -27.30 -5.25
C PHE A 135 2.86 -28.21 -4.52
N ASP A 136 1.57 -28.06 -4.81
CA ASP A 136 0.55 -28.96 -4.25
C ASP A 136 0.48 -30.24 -5.08
N ARG A 137 0.91 -31.36 -4.47
CA ARG A 137 0.87 -32.68 -5.13
C ARG A 137 -0.54 -33.29 -5.14
N LEU A 138 -1.50 -32.69 -4.42
CA LEU A 138 -2.82 -33.30 -4.21
C LEU A 138 -3.75 -33.12 -5.41
N ASP A 139 -3.70 -31.98 -6.10
CA ASP A 139 -4.55 -31.70 -7.27
C ASP A 139 -4.13 -32.48 -8.53
N GLY A 140 -2.90 -33.00 -8.56
CA GLY A 140 -2.37 -33.79 -9.69
C GLY A 140 -2.83 -35.25 -9.72
N LYS A 141 -3.57 -35.73 -8.71
CA LYS A 141 -3.98 -37.14 -8.59
C LYS A 141 -5.35 -37.45 -9.19
N ASP A 142 -6.20 -36.46 -9.41
CA ASP A 142 -7.56 -36.69 -9.94
C ASP A 142 -7.63 -36.80 -11.48
N GLY A 143 -6.50 -36.61 -12.18
CA GLY A 143 -6.41 -36.68 -13.64
C GLY A 143 -5.58 -37.84 -14.22
N ALA A 144 -4.89 -38.63 -13.39
CA ALA A 144 -3.82 -39.51 -13.85
C ALA A 144 -4.02 -41.02 -13.58
N ASP A 145 -5.27 -41.48 -13.39
CA ASP A 145 -5.58 -42.92 -13.38
C ASP A 145 -6.80 -43.28 -14.24
N LYS A 146 -6.68 -43.02 -15.54
CA LYS A 146 -7.43 -43.75 -16.58
C LYS A 146 -6.51 -44.06 -17.74
N GLY A 147 -5.71 -45.11 -17.57
CA GLY A 147 -4.80 -45.59 -18.60
C GLY A 147 -4.47 -47.07 -18.48
N GLY A 148 -5.34 -47.93 -19.03
CA GLY A 148 -4.94 -49.15 -19.73
C GLY A 148 -4.61 -50.39 -18.89
N GLY A 149 -5.58 -51.30 -18.79
CA GLY A 149 -5.36 -52.69 -18.39
C GLY A 149 -6.43 -53.60 -19.00
N ASP A 150 -6.16 -54.10 -20.20
CA ASP A 150 -6.89 -55.21 -20.83
C ASP A 150 -6.45 -56.53 -20.17
N GLY A 151 -7.40 -57.44 -19.89
CA GLY A 151 -7.08 -58.75 -19.27
C GLY A 151 -8.23 -59.48 -18.54
N ASP A 152 -9.22 -59.92 -19.31
CA ASP A 152 -9.99 -61.19 -19.25
C ASP A 152 -10.35 -61.92 -17.91
N LYS A 153 -11.64 -62.32 -17.83
CA LYS A 153 -12.33 -63.32 -16.95
C LYS A 153 -12.60 -62.93 -15.48
N GLU A 154 -13.74 -63.25 -14.84
CA GLU A 154 -14.70 -64.34 -15.05
C GLU A 154 -16.07 -63.99 -14.39
N VAL A 155 -17.12 -64.65 -14.86
CA VAL A 155 -18.54 -64.50 -14.51
C VAL A 155 -18.86 -65.15 -13.16
N VAL A 156 -19.65 -64.51 -12.29
CA VAL A 156 -20.62 -65.22 -11.41
C VAL A 156 -21.89 -64.36 -11.24
N GLU A 157 -23.01 -64.96 -11.63
CA GLU A 157 -24.39 -64.47 -11.52
C GLU A 157 -24.90 -64.47 -10.07
N GLY A 158 -25.91 -63.64 -9.80
CA GLY A 158 -26.70 -63.67 -8.58
C GLY A 158 -27.88 -62.69 -8.65
N GLU A 159 -29.02 -63.18 -9.15
CA GLU A 159 -30.31 -62.51 -9.27
C GLU A 159 -30.91 -62.08 -7.91
N GLY A 160 -31.80 -61.08 -7.92
CA GLY A 160 -32.65 -60.77 -6.76
C GLY A 160 -33.40 -59.43 -6.78
N GLU A 161 -34.42 -59.35 -7.64
CA GLU A 161 -35.68 -58.56 -7.61
C GLU A 161 -35.86 -57.27 -6.77
N GLU A 162 -36.21 -56.21 -7.52
CA GLU A 162 -37.29 -55.21 -7.38
C GLU A 162 -37.96 -54.90 -6.01
N LEU A 163 -38.19 -53.59 -5.73
CA LEU A 163 -39.49 -52.94 -5.95
C LEU A 163 -39.53 -51.45 -5.53
N ASN A 164 -40.20 -50.67 -6.38
CA ASN A 164 -40.93 -49.41 -6.14
C ASN A 164 -40.15 -48.13 -5.76
N GLY A 165 -40.37 -46.97 -6.39
CA GLY A 165 -41.33 -46.62 -7.42
C GLY A 165 -41.37 -45.10 -7.62
N ASN A 166 -41.61 -44.72 -8.88
CA ASN A 166 -42.36 -43.54 -9.31
C ASN A 166 -41.77 -42.13 -9.04
N ALA A 167 -41.21 -41.50 -10.07
CA ALA A 167 -41.94 -40.60 -10.97
C ALA A 167 -41.00 -39.66 -11.75
N LYS A 168 -41.14 -39.71 -13.07
CA LYS A 168 -40.46 -38.90 -14.10
C LYS A 168 -40.86 -37.42 -14.02
N ALA A 169 -39.93 -36.53 -14.32
CA ALA A 169 -39.86 -35.78 -15.59
C ALA A 169 -39.18 -34.41 -15.39
N HIS A 170 -38.09 -34.13 -16.11
CA HIS A 170 -38.13 -33.43 -17.40
C HIS A 170 -36.70 -32.99 -17.78
N THR A 171 -36.06 -33.79 -18.62
CA THR A 171 -34.85 -33.41 -19.35
C THR A 171 -35.24 -32.39 -20.43
N GLY A 172 -34.72 -31.17 -20.33
CA GLY A 172 -34.86 -30.14 -21.36
C GLY A 172 -33.68 -29.18 -21.34
N PHE A 173 -32.77 -29.39 -22.30
CA PHE A 173 -31.78 -28.44 -22.84
C PHE A 173 -31.23 -27.36 -21.89
N ALA A 174 -30.13 -27.67 -21.21
CA ALA A 174 -29.19 -26.64 -20.77
C ALA A 174 -28.19 -26.40 -21.90
N VAL A 175 -28.33 -25.22 -22.50
CA VAL A 175 -27.42 -24.57 -23.45
C VAL A 175 -25.98 -24.64 -22.94
N ASP A 176 -25.06 -24.92 -23.87
CA ASP A 176 -23.62 -24.88 -23.67
C ASP A 176 -23.21 -23.75 -22.73
N GLN A 177 -22.78 -24.12 -21.53
CA GLN A 177 -21.98 -23.25 -20.69
C GLN A 177 -20.63 -23.19 -21.40
N PRO A 178 -20.19 -22.04 -21.93
CA PRO A 178 -18.86 -21.98 -22.53
C PRO A 178 -17.89 -22.41 -21.43
N ALA A 179 -17.17 -23.50 -21.71
CA ALA A 179 -15.86 -23.70 -21.12
C ALA A 179 -15.17 -22.35 -21.28
N ASN A 180 -14.90 -21.67 -20.18
CA ASN A 180 -14.10 -20.47 -20.22
C ASN A 180 -12.74 -20.99 -20.68
N ASP A 181 -12.49 -20.84 -21.98
CA ASP A 181 -11.25 -21.21 -22.60
C ASP A 181 -10.15 -20.66 -21.70
N GLU A 182 -9.28 -21.55 -21.22
CA GLU A 182 -8.05 -21.21 -20.53
C GLU A 182 -7.20 -20.41 -21.52
N GLU A 183 -7.47 -19.11 -21.61
CA GLU A 183 -6.71 -18.18 -22.42
C GLU A 183 -5.30 -18.05 -21.83
N GLY A 184 -4.39 -18.88 -22.36
CA GLY A 184 -2.97 -18.56 -22.58
C GLY A 184 -2.10 -18.35 -21.34
N ASP A 185 -1.62 -19.45 -20.77
CA ASP A 185 -0.49 -19.52 -19.81
C ASP A 185 0.90 -19.24 -20.48
N ASP A 186 0.92 -18.59 -21.65
CA ASP A 186 2.11 -18.45 -22.51
C ASP A 186 3.12 -17.35 -22.07
N ASP A 187 2.84 -16.60 -20.99
CA ASP A 187 3.67 -15.46 -20.55
C ASP A 187 4.54 -15.73 -19.30
N ASP A 188 4.48 -16.94 -18.76
CA ASP A 188 5.08 -17.32 -17.48
C ASP A 188 6.60 -17.20 -17.43
N ASP A 189 7.26 -17.50 -18.54
CA ASP A 189 8.71 -17.52 -18.67
C ASP A 189 9.28 -16.23 -19.29
N GLY A 190 8.46 -15.19 -19.50
CA GLY A 190 8.86 -14.00 -20.26
C GLY A 190 10.13 -13.32 -19.74
N LEU A 191 10.34 -13.27 -18.41
CA LEU A 191 11.56 -12.68 -17.84
C LEU A 191 12.80 -13.58 -18.03
N ALA A 192 12.64 -14.89 -17.90
CA ALA A 192 13.71 -15.87 -18.11
C ALA A 192 14.12 -15.93 -19.59
N LEU A 193 13.14 -15.92 -20.50
CA LEU A 193 13.36 -15.80 -21.95
C LEU A 193 14.12 -14.53 -22.28
N SER A 194 13.76 -13.40 -21.68
CA SER A 194 14.51 -12.15 -21.89
C SER A 194 15.96 -12.23 -21.40
N ALA A 195 16.23 -12.96 -20.32
CA ALA A 195 17.59 -13.18 -19.85
C ALA A 195 18.42 -13.97 -20.84
N LEU A 196 17.85 -15.05 -21.40
CA LEU A 196 18.48 -15.88 -22.42
C LEU A 196 18.66 -15.15 -23.74
N GLU A 197 17.70 -14.33 -24.15
CA GLU A 197 17.82 -13.45 -25.32
C GLU A 197 18.99 -12.50 -25.13
N SER A 198 19.14 -11.96 -23.92
CA SER A 198 20.25 -11.07 -23.60
C SER A 198 21.62 -11.77 -23.71
N LEU A 199 21.67 -13.09 -23.58
CA LEU A 199 22.88 -13.91 -23.69
C LEU A 199 23.03 -14.56 -25.08
N ASP A 200 22.16 -14.24 -26.03
CA ASP A 200 22.07 -14.91 -27.34
C ASP A 200 21.93 -16.45 -27.22
N ALA A 201 21.22 -16.92 -26.19
CA ALA A 201 21.15 -18.34 -25.78
C ALA A 201 19.72 -18.94 -25.80
N ASN A 202 18.83 -18.42 -26.65
CA ASN A 202 17.42 -18.84 -26.71
C ASN A 202 17.23 -20.35 -26.96
N ASP A 203 18.13 -20.97 -27.74
CA ASP A 203 18.05 -22.39 -28.10
C ASP A 203 18.31 -23.35 -26.92
N VAL A 204 18.83 -22.83 -25.79
CA VAL A 204 19.08 -23.60 -24.57
C VAL A 204 17.81 -23.71 -23.71
N PHE A 205 16.80 -22.88 -23.97
CA PHE A 205 15.54 -22.93 -23.26
C PHE A 205 14.70 -24.13 -23.71
N LYS A 206 14.70 -25.18 -22.89
CA LYS A 206 13.60 -26.14 -22.87
C LYS A 206 12.56 -25.55 -21.94
N HIS A 207 11.27 -25.55 -22.31
CA HIS A 207 10.18 -25.13 -21.43
C HIS A 207 10.47 -25.61 -20.00
N SER A 208 10.42 -24.69 -19.06
CA SER A 208 10.92 -24.86 -17.70
C SER A 208 10.56 -26.23 -17.13
N ASP A 209 11.55 -27.01 -16.68
CA ASP A 209 11.32 -28.24 -15.89
C ASP A 209 10.62 -27.95 -14.53
N ALA A 210 10.34 -26.67 -14.25
CA ALA A 210 9.53 -26.28 -13.10
C ALA A 210 8.10 -26.84 -13.21
N PRO A 211 7.47 -27.14 -12.08
CA PRO A 211 6.06 -27.49 -12.08
C PRO A 211 5.20 -26.38 -12.72
N PRO A 212 4.07 -26.75 -13.36
CA PRO A 212 3.14 -25.76 -13.91
C PRO A 212 2.69 -24.78 -12.82
N ILE A 213 2.64 -23.49 -13.15
CA ILE A 213 2.34 -22.44 -12.18
C ILE A 213 0.94 -22.56 -11.60
N SER A 214 0.01 -23.13 -12.36
CA SER A 214 -1.38 -23.38 -11.99
C SER A 214 -1.50 -24.30 -10.77
N HIS A 215 -0.55 -25.21 -10.57
CA HIS A 215 -0.48 -26.13 -9.41
C HIS A 215 0.38 -25.60 -8.26
N CYS A 216 0.98 -24.42 -8.41
CA CYS A 216 1.75 -23.77 -7.37
C CYS A 216 0.83 -22.85 -6.56
N SER A 217 0.96 -22.87 -5.23
CA SER A 217 0.26 -21.93 -4.34
C SER A 217 1.20 -21.39 -3.26
N ILE A 218 1.01 -20.14 -2.84
CA ILE A 218 1.75 -19.58 -1.72
C ILE A 218 1.01 -19.91 -0.42
N PRO A 219 1.65 -20.59 0.56
CA PRO A 219 1.05 -20.83 1.86
C PRO A 219 0.70 -19.52 2.58
N ILE A 220 -0.51 -19.45 3.13
CA ILE A 220 -1.07 -18.24 3.76
C ILE A 220 -0.15 -17.70 4.86
N ASP A 221 0.33 -18.57 5.75
CA ASP A 221 1.21 -18.18 6.85
C ASP A 221 2.57 -17.67 6.38
N ASN A 222 3.10 -18.22 5.28
CA ASN A 222 4.37 -17.76 4.71
C ASN A 222 4.22 -16.35 4.16
N PHE A 223 3.15 -16.08 3.41
CA PHE A 223 2.91 -14.74 2.88
C PHE A 223 2.59 -13.73 3.98
N ARG A 224 1.84 -14.12 5.01
CA ARG A 224 1.58 -13.28 6.19
C ARG A 224 2.88 -12.77 6.81
N LYS A 225 3.84 -13.65 7.03
CA LYS A 225 5.16 -13.31 7.60
C LYS A 225 5.93 -12.35 6.70
N ILE A 226 5.86 -12.55 5.39
CA ILE A 226 6.47 -11.64 4.40
C ILE A 226 5.79 -10.26 4.44
N ILE A 227 4.46 -10.19 4.49
CA ILE A 227 3.74 -8.91 4.61
C ILE A 227 4.13 -8.19 5.90
N MET A 228 4.19 -8.89 7.04
CA MET A 228 4.61 -8.30 8.31
C MET A 228 6.03 -7.73 8.21
N LEU A 229 6.96 -8.44 7.58
CA LEU A 229 8.31 -7.93 7.33
C LEU A 229 8.27 -6.68 6.44
N LEU A 230 7.51 -6.72 5.33
CA LEU A 230 7.36 -5.60 4.40
C LEU A 230 6.77 -4.35 5.07
N LEU A 231 5.81 -4.52 5.99
CA LEU A 231 5.24 -3.42 6.79
C LEU A 231 6.27 -2.81 7.79
N LEU A 232 7.26 -3.58 8.22
CA LEU A 232 8.33 -3.05 9.07
C LEU A 232 9.38 -2.28 8.27
N ILE A 233 9.78 -2.82 7.11
CA ILE A 233 10.85 -2.28 6.28
C ILE A 233 10.37 -1.29 5.21
N ALA A 234 9.07 -1.07 5.05
CA ALA A 234 8.51 -0.08 4.13
C ALA A 234 9.14 1.33 4.27
N PRO A 235 9.36 1.88 5.48
CA PRO A 235 10.02 3.18 5.65
C PRO A 235 11.55 3.14 5.55
N LEU A 236 12.16 1.97 5.29
CA LEU A 236 13.62 1.83 5.24
C LEU A 236 14.19 2.56 4.01
N GLU A 237 15.25 3.34 4.21
CA GLU A 237 16.04 3.92 3.12
C GLU A 237 17.37 3.17 2.93
N ALA A 238 17.81 3.03 1.69
CA ALA A 238 19.00 2.24 1.32
C ALA A 238 20.31 2.64 2.05
N SER A 239 20.44 3.90 2.47
CA SER A 239 21.66 4.43 3.10
C SER A 239 21.59 4.49 4.63
N GLN A 240 20.41 4.26 5.22
CA GLN A 240 20.19 4.42 6.65
C GLN A 240 20.62 3.16 7.43
N PRO A 241 21.08 3.28 8.68
CA PRO A 241 21.21 2.10 9.54
C PRO A 241 19.82 1.48 9.79
N PHE A 242 19.79 0.17 10.02
CA PHE A 242 18.56 -0.54 10.37
C PHE A 242 17.92 0.06 11.64
N PRO A 243 16.62 0.44 11.59
CA PRO A 243 15.87 0.86 12.77
C PRO A 243 15.76 -0.24 13.81
N ASP A 244 15.63 0.15 15.08
CA ASP A 244 15.21 -0.78 16.13
C ASP A 244 13.69 -0.98 16.04
N TYR A 245 13.27 -2.21 15.76
CA TYR A 245 11.85 -2.58 15.64
C TYR A 245 11.27 -3.15 16.94
N SER A 246 12.01 -3.18 18.04
CA SER A 246 11.59 -3.82 19.30
C SER A 246 10.23 -3.32 19.80
N ASP A 247 10.00 -2.00 19.80
CA ASP A 247 8.72 -1.40 20.21
C ASP A 247 7.55 -1.85 19.33
N ARG A 248 7.77 -1.99 18.01
CA ARG A 248 6.75 -2.43 17.03
C ARG A 248 6.47 -3.93 17.09
N LEU A 249 7.35 -4.69 17.72
CA LEU A 249 7.27 -6.16 17.81
C LEU A 249 6.83 -6.64 19.19
N SER A 250 6.26 -5.76 20.02
CA SER A 250 5.84 -6.07 21.38
C SER A 250 4.37 -5.71 21.64
N GLY A 251 3.70 -6.51 22.48
CA GLY A 251 2.32 -6.25 22.94
C GLY A 251 1.32 -6.01 21.80
N ASP A 252 0.49 -4.99 22.01
CA ASP A 252 -0.61 -4.61 21.11
C ASP A 252 -0.12 -4.20 19.71
N ASN A 253 1.10 -3.64 19.59
CA ASN A 253 1.67 -3.26 18.29
C ASN A 253 1.92 -4.47 17.38
N LEU A 254 2.31 -5.62 17.96
CA LEU A 254 2.49 -6.85 17.20
C LEU A 254 1.15 -7.43 16.74
N GLU A 255 0.12 -7.34 17.58
CA GLU A 255 -1.24 -7.75 17.22
C GLU A 255 -1.81 -6.87 16.11
N GLN A 256 -1.58 -5.54 16.18
CA GLN A 256 -1.94 -4.61 15.12
C GLN A 256 -1.19 -4.88 13.82
N LEU A 257 0.12 -5.13 13.88
CA LEU A 257 0.93 -5.53 12.73
C LEU A 257 0.36 -6.79 12.05
N ARG A 258 -0.04 -7.79 12.85
CA ARG A 258 -0.66 -9.01 12.35
C ARG A 258 -2.05 -8.74 11.75
N ALA A 259 -2.88 -7.95 12.42
CA ALA A 259 -4.22 -7.59 11.91
C ALA A 259 -4.14 -6.83 10.58
N THR A 260 -3.20 -5.89 10.43
CA THR A 260 -2.96 -5.20 9.17
C THR A 260 -2.44 -6.15 8.08
N ALA A 261 -1.55 -7.08 8.43
CA ALA A 261 -1.10 -8.10 7.49
C ALA A 261 -2.27 -8.98 7.02
N ASP A 262 -3.20 -9.32 7.91
CA ASP A 262 -4.39 -10.13 7.60
C ASP A 262 -5.36 -9.39 6.70
N ALA A 263 -5.53 -8.08 6.91
CA ALA A 263 -6.34 -7.24 6.04
C ALA A 263 -5.76 -7.13 4.62
N ILE A 264 -4.43 -7.13 4.48
CA ILE A 264 -3.78 -7.21 3.17
C ILE A 264 -3.96 -8.61 2.57
N LEU A 265 -3.83 -9.67 3.38
CA LEU A 265 -3.95 -11.06 2.95
C LEU A 265 -5.35 -11.39 2.42
N SER A 266 -6.40 -10.87 3.06
CA SER A 266 -7.79 -11.05 2.61
C SER A 266 -8.09 -10.39 1.26
N ALA A 267 -7.21 -9.52 0.75
CA ALA A 267 -7.30 -9.04 -0.63
C ALA A 267 -6.99 -10.15 -1.64
N PHE A 268 -6.19 -11.17 -1.27
CA PHE A 268 -5.74 -12.25 -2.15
C PHE A 268 -6.57 -13.52 -2.06
N ILE A 269 -7.29 -13.74 -0.95
CA ILE A 269 -7.97 -15.00 -0.69
C ILE A 269 -9.30 -14.75 0.02
N ASN A 270 -10.24 -15.66 -0.18
CA ASN A 270 -11.33 -15.83 0.76
C ASN A 270 -10.84 -16.72 1.91
N THR A 271 -10.73 -16.14 3.11
CA THR A 271 -10.18 -16.79 4.31
C THR A 271 -10.94 -18.05 4.73
N GLU A 272 -12.18 -18.23 4.28
CA GLU A 272 -13.00 -19.39 4.65
C GLU A 272 -12.83 -20.58 3.69
N SER A 273 -12.47 -20.34 2.43
CA SER A 273 -12.45 -21.36 1.38
C SER A 273 -11.05 -21.72 0.89
N ASP A 274 -10.13 -20.77 0.87
CA ASP A 274 -8.89 -20.91 0.13
C ASP A 274 -7.75 -21.43 1.02
N THR A 275 -6.98 -22.39 0.52
CA THR A 275 -5.85 -23.00 1.22
C THR A 275 -4.52 -22.29 0.98
N GLY A 276 -4.45 -21.44 -0.05
CA GLY A 276 -3.24 -20.73 -0.47
C GLY A 276 -3.54 -19.69 -1.54
N ILE A 277 -2.57 -18.80 -1.79
CA ILE A 277 -2.70 -17.74 -2.80
C ILE A 277 -2.33 -18.32 -4.15
N LYS A 278 -3.27 -18.24 -5.11
CA LYS A 278 -3.09 -18.66 -6.50
C LYS A 278 -2.56 -17.52 -7.38
N ILE A 279 -1.91 -17.88 -8.48
CA ILE A 279 -1.27 -16.94 -9.41
C ILE A 279 -2.24 -15.92 -10.01
N HIS A 280 -3.47 -16.33 -10.30
CA HIS A 280 -4.49 -15.42 -10.85
C HIS A 280 -4.80 -14.28 -9.86
N SER A 281 -5.02 -14.62 -8.59
CA SER A 281 -5.25 -13.63 -7.54
C SER A 281 -4.03 -12.72 -7.36
N TRP A 282 -2.82 -13.30 -7.34
CA TRP A 282 -1.57 -12.55 -7.26
C TRP A 282 -1.42 -11.52 -8.41
N ASN A 283 -1.60 -11.96 -9.66
CA ASN A 283 -1.46 -11.12 -10.85
C ASN A 283 -2.56 -10.06 -10.96
N SER A 284 -3.70 -10.27 -10.31
CA SER A 284 -4.78 -9.29 -10.22
C SER A 284 -4.52 -8.25 -9.13
N VAL A 285 -4.22 -8.70 -7.91
CA VAL A 285 -4.17 -7.87 -6.70
C VAL A 285 -2.89 -7.04 -6.60
N ILE A 286 -1.72 -7.60 -6.93
CA ILE A 286 -0.44 -6.88 -6.83
C ILE A 286 -0.43 -5.59 -7.67
N PRO A 287 -0.66 -5.62 -9.00
CA PRO A 287 -0.62 -4.39 -9.78
C PRO A 287 -1.79 -3.45 -9.48
N ALA A 288 -2.97 -3.99 -9.14
CA ALA A 288 -4.16 -3.18 -8.88
C ALA A 288 -4.09 -2.48 -7.51
N SER A 289 -3.80 -3.20 -6.43
CA SER A 289 -3.92 -2.69 -5.06
C SER A 289 -2.58 -2.47 -4.36
N LEU A 290 -1.52 -3.17 -4.76
CA LEU A 290 -0.28 -3.25 -3.98
C LEU A 290 0.99 -3.05 -4.85
N PRO A 291 1.05 -2.04 -5.74
CA PRO A 291 2.14 -1.88 -6.70
C PRO A 291 3.51 -1.67 -6.04
N ASN A 292 3.55 -1.11 -4.82
CA ASN A 292 4.77 -0.77 -4.09
C ASN A 292 5.08 -1.78 -2.97
N LEU A 293 4.37 -2.90 -2.89
CA LEU A 293 4.49 -3.87 -1.78
C LEU A 293 5.94 -4.32 -1.53
N PHE A 294 6.68 -4.60 -2.61
CA PHE A 294 8.06 -5.13 -2.53
C PHE A 294 9.15 -4.05 -2.49
N ASN A 295 8.79 -2.75 -2.49
CA ASN A 295 9.78 -1.67 -2.51
C ASN A 295 10.71 -1.70 -1.29
N GLY A 296 10.20 -2.15 -0.14
CA GLY A 296 10.99 -2.33 1.08
C GLY A 296 12.17 -3.29 0.92
N PHE A 297 12.07 -4.30 0.04
CA PHE A 297 13.20 -5.18 -0.28
C PHE A 297 14.31 -4.46 -1.03
N SER A 298 14.00 -3.45 -1.84
CA SER A 298 15.00 -2.67 -2.54
C SER A 298 15.92 -1.96 -1.55
N ALA A 299 15.37 -1.33 -0.52
CA ALA A 299 16.14 -0.72 0.55
C ALA A 299 16.93 -1.76 1.36
N LEU A 300 16.26 -2.84 1.78
CA LEU A 300 16.84 -3.92 2.58
C LEU A 300 18.07 -4.56 1.92
N PHE A 301 17.98 -4.90 0.64
CA PHE A 301 19.08 -5.56 -0.09
C PHE A 301 20.12 -4.57 -0.63
N SER A 302 19.80 -3.27 -0.69
CA SER A 302 20.81 -2.24 -1.01
C SER A 302 21.91 -2.14 0.04
N HIS A 303 21.69 -2.62 1.27
CA HIS A 303 22.74 -2.66 2.32
C HIS A 303 23.96 -3.50 1.94
N PHE A 304 23.83 -4.47 1.03
CA PHE A 304 24.98 -5.18 0.47
C PHE A 304 25.96 -4.26 -0.28
N LEU A 305 25.49 -3.10 -0.76
CA LEU A 305 26.27 -2.16 -1.56
C LEU A 305 27.06 -1.15 -0.72
N PHE A 306 26.91 -1.18 0.61
CA PHE A 306 27.55 -0.26 1.54
C PHE A 306 28.47 -1.01 2.51
N SER A 307 29.76 -1.11 2.15
CA SER A 307 30.74 -1.69 3.08
C SER A 307 31.09 -0.71 4.21
N LYS A 308 31.06 -1.21 5.45
CA LYS A 308 31.53 -0.48 6.64
C LYS A 308 33.05 -0.24 6.62
N SER A 309 33.81 -1.01 5.85
CA SER A 309 35.28 -0.87 5.75
C SER A 309 35.71 0.33 4.90
N LEU A 310 34.84 0.79 4.00
CA LEU A 310 35.07 1.86 3.02
C LEU A 310 34.66 3.25 3.52
N ASP A 311 34.53 3.45 4.82
CA ASP A 311 34.17 4.74 5.39
C ASP A 311 35.25 5.81 5.11
N LEU A 312 35.12 6.49 3.96
CA LEU A 312 36.03 7.51 3.46
C LEU A 312 36.09 8.74 4.39
N SER A 313 35.15 8.87 5.35
CA SER A 313 35.18 9.91 6.38
C SER A 313 36.25 9.63 7.45
N LYS A 314 36.66 8.37 7.62
CA LYS A 314 37.69 7.95 8.59
C LYS A 314 39.05 7.86 7.91
N ARG A 315 39.67 9.01 7.58
CA ARG A 315 41.12 9.04 7.30
C ARG A 315 41.88 8.65 8.56
N LYS A 316 42.42 7.43 8.58
CA LYS A 316 43.33 6.92 9.61
C LYS A 316 44.57 7.84 9.69
N PRO A 317 44.97 8.37 10.87
CA PRO A 317 46.21 9.12 11.00
C PRO A 317 47.39 8.14 10.81
N SER A 318 48.20 8.38 9.79
CA SER A 318 49.45 7.66 9.56
C SER A 318 50.37 7.82 10.78
N SER A 319 50.74 6.70 11.40
CA SER A 319 51.77 6.62 12.46
C SER A 319 53.20 6.75 11.88
N PRO A 320 54.21 7.03 12.72
CA PRO A 320 55.29 7.96 12.39
C PRO A 320 56.50 7.26 11.76
N THR A 321 57.18 7.95 10.86
CA THR A 321 58.57 7.62 10.52
C THR A 321 59.37 8.91 10.32
N THR A 322 60.19 9.19 11.32
CA THR A 322 61.57 9.72 11.27
C THR A 322 61.85 11.00 10.46
N THR A 323 62.03 12.11 11.18
CA THR A 323 62.73 13.36 10.82
C THR A 323 64.26 13.19 10.69
N PRO A 324 65.09 14.19 10.24
CA PRO A 324 64.94 15.38 9.34
C PRO A 324 66.15 15.46 8.32
N PRO A 325 66.58 16.56 7.61
CA PRO A 325 66.27 18.00 7.85
C PRO A 325 66.22 19.05 6.70
N ILE A 326 65.74 20.24 7.12
CA ILE A 326 65.95 21.63 6.66
C ILE A 326 65.24 22.13 5.38
N SER A 327 64.23 23.00 5.58
CA SER A 327 64.19 24.41 5.13
C SER A 327 62.90 25.09 5.64
N PRO A 328 62.91 26.38 6.02
CA PRO A 328 61.73 27.06 6.55
C PRO A 328 60.87 27.68 5.43
N PRO A 329 59.54 27.80 5.63
CA PRO A 329 58.88 28.98 5.11
C PRO A 329 58.08 29.72 6.18
N THR A 330 58.33 31.02 6.19
CA THR A 330 57.60 32.11 6.82
C THR A 330 56.18 32.22 6.23
N SER A 331 55.14 32.11 7.06
CA SER A 331 53.91 32.93 7.00
C SER A 331 52.90 32.51 8.11
N PRO A 332 52.13 33.45 8.68
CA PRO A 332 51.20 33.19 9.79
C PRO A 332 49.85 32.62 9.30
N PRO A 333 49.12 31.86 10.14
CA PRO A 333 47.85 31.26 9.76
C PRO A 333 46.69 32.26 9.97
N SER A 334 45.99 32.59 8.89
CA SER A 334 44.70 33.28 8.94
C SER A 334 43.68 32.48 8.13
N SER A 335 42.95 31.59 8.80
CA SER A 335 41.56 31.22 8.47
C SER A 335 41.01 30.28 9.55
N PRO A 336 39.82 30.55 10.11
CA PRO A 336 39.20 29.64 11.04
C PRO A 336 38.69 28.44 10.24
N ALA A 337 39.27 27.26 10.49
CA ALA A 337 38.68 26.02 10.03
C ALA A 337 37.30 25.88 10.68
N LEU A 338 36.25 26.13 9.89
CA LEU A 338 34.89 25.67 10.16
C LEU A 338 34.97 24.15 10.37
N ARG A 339 35.03 23.73 11.64
CA ARG A 339 34.77 22.35 12.03
C ARG A 339 33.32 22.06 11.67
N ARG A 340 33.10 21.51 10.48
CA ARG A 340 31.81 20.93 10.09
C ARG A 340 31.51 19.82 11.12
N PRO A 341 30.38 19.85 11.84
CA PRO A 341 29.99 18.76 12.72
C PRO A 341 29.98 17.45 11.92
N THR A 342 30.64 16.43 12.46
CA THR A 342 30.83 15.10 11.85
C THR A 342 29.62 14.17 12.07
N THR A 343 28.49 14.72 12.49
CA THR A 343 27.26 13.97 12.67
C THR A 343 26.27 14.48 11.63
N PRO A 344 25.78 13.64 10.70
CA PRO A 344 24.63 14.03 9.89
C PRO A 344 23.49 14.42 10.83
N PRO A 345 22.69 15.45 10.49
CA PRO A 345 21.53 15.82 11.30
C PRO A 345 20.64 14.58 11.50
N PRO A 346 20.05 14.40 12.69
CA PRO A 346 19.10 13.31 12.91
C PRO A 346 17.96 13.45 11.89
N LEU A 347 17.60 12.32 11.28
CA LEU A 347 16.51 12.29 10.31
C LEU A 347 15.22 12.75 10.98
N PRO A 348 14.35 13.47 10.25
CA PRO A 348 13.04 13.81 10.77
C PRO A 348 12.27 12.53 11.13
N PRO A 349 11.40 12.55 12.14
CA PRO A 349 10.56 11.40 12.44
C PRO A 349 9.62 11.10 11.27
N LEU A 350 9.17 9.85 11.12
CA LEU A 350 8.26 9.43 10.04
C LEU A 350 6.93 10.18 10.09
N ILE A 351 6.44 10.39 11.30
CA ILE A 351 5.30 11.24 11.65
C ILE A 351 5.80 12.20 12.75
N PRO A 352 5.50 13.51 12.68
CA PRO A 352 5.82 14.43 13.76
C PRO A 352 5.23 13.96 15.09
N THR A 353 6.00 14.01 16.19
CA THR A 353 5.59 13.41 17.46
C THR A 353 4.29 13.97 18.01
N ALA A 354 4.08 15.29 17.89
CA ALA A 354 2.83 15.93 18.30
C ALA A 354 1.62 15.41 17.51
N ASP A 355 1.79 15.26 16.18
CA ASP A 355 0.74 14.75 15.30
C ASP A 355 0.44 13.28 15.61
N ALA A 356 1.47 12.48 15.95
CA ALA A 356 1.33 11.07 16.30
C ALA A 356 0.62 10.86 17.66
N GLU A 357 0.77 11.78 18.61
CA GLU A 357 0.05 11.73 19.90
C GLU A 357 -1.43 12.12 19.76
N GLU A 358 -1.77 12.94 18.77
CA GLU A 358 -3.15 13.35 18.48
C GLU A 358 -3.89 12.39 17.53
N ALA A 359 -3.17 11.47 16.88
CA ALA A 359 -3.72 10.50 15.95
C ALA A 359 -4.46 9.35 16.67
N GLU A 360 -5.67 9.05 16.22
CA GLU A 360 -6.53 7.95 16.68
C GLU A 360 -6.63 6.82 15.65
N ILE A 361 -6.44 7.13 14.36
CA ILE A 361 -6.49 6.20 13.24
C ILE A 361 -5.08 5.89 12.76
N LEU A 362 -4.37 6.89 12.22
CA LEU A 362 -3.09 6.65 11.56
C LEU A 362 -1.98 6.27 12.57
N ASP A 363 -1.52 5.04 12.49
CA ASP A 363 -0.31 4.57 13.17
C ASP A 363 0.82 4.27 12.16
N LEU A 364 1.99 3.88 12.65
CA LEU A 364 3.12 3.52 11.78
C LEU A 364 2.83 2.31 10.88
N THR A 365 1.99 1.38 11.33
CA THR A 365 1.62 0.18 10.56
C THR A 365 0.71 0.55 9.39
N LEU A 366 -0.33 1.34 9.63
CA LEU A 366 -1.22 1.85 8.58
C LEU A 366 -0.49 2.82 7.65
N LEU A 367 0.43 3.64 8.15
CA LEU A 367 1.30 4.45 7.29
C LEU A 367 2.13 3.58 6.32
N SER A 368 2.65 2.47 6.83
CA SER A 368 3.38 1.50 6.00
C SER A 368 2.45 0.83 4.98
N GLN A 369 1.22 0.46 5.37
CA GLN A 369 0.22 -0.09 4.46
C GLN A 369 -0.16 0.91 3.35
N LEU A 370 -0.33 2.20 3.69
CA LEU A 370 -0.62 3.27 2.72
C LEU A 370 0.50 3.40 1.67
N SER A 371 1.75 3.23 2.08
CA SER A 371 2.91 3.29 1.18
C SER A 371 2.94 2.17 0.13
N PHE A 372 2.14 1.09 0.29
CA PHE A 372 2.06 0.02 -0.70
C PHE A 372 1.29 0.39 -1.96
N PHE A 373 0.52 1.48 -1.96
CA PHE A 373 -0.22 1.96 -3.13
C PHE A 373 -0.12 3.46 -3.41
N LEU A 374 0.28 4.26 -2.42
CA LEU A 374 0.65 5.67 -2.60
C LEU A 374 2.17 5.81 -2.76
N ASP A 375 2.63 6.95 -3.27
CA ASP A 375 4.06 7.23 -3.42
C ASP A 375 4.71 7.40 -2.03
N PRO A 376 5.64 6.50 -1.63
CA PRO A 376 6.31 6.58 -0.34
C PRO A 376 7.01 7.92 -0.08
N THR A 377 7.51 8.57 -1.14
CA THR A 377 8.24 9.84 -1.05
C THR A 377 7.34 11.02 -0.69
N SER A 378 6.02 10.88 -0.90
CA SER A 378 5.01 11.87 -0.54
C SER A 378 4.43 11.66 0.86
N LEU A 379 4.67 10.49 1.46
CA LEU A 379 4.10 10.08 2.74
C LEU A 379 5.11 10.19 3.88
N PHE A 380 6.21 9.43 3.81
CA PHE A 380 7.18 9.38 4.91
C PHE A 380 7.78 10.77 5.14
N HIS A 381 7.76 11.22 6.41
CA HIS A 381 8.27 12.53 6.83
C HIS A 381 7.47 13.75 6.32
N ARG A 382 6.40 13.55 5.55
CA ARG A 382 5.63 14.61 4.86
C ARG A 382 4.16 14.67 5.24
N LEU A 383 3.69 13.78 6.11
CA LEU A 383 2.33 13.86 6.63
C LEU A 383 2.25 14.84 7.81
N ARG A 384 1.19 15.63 7.81
CA ARG A 384 0.82 16.56 8.90
C ARG A 384 -0.64 16.37 9.25
N LEU A 385 -0.96 16.26 10.54
CA LEU A 385 -2.35 16.16 10.97
C LEU A 385 -3.04 17.53 10.81
N LEU A 386 -4.05 17.62 9.96
CA LEU A 386 -4.82 18.85 9.74
C LEU A 386 -6.06 18.87 10.63
N TYR A 387 -6.72 17.74 10.79
CA TYR A 387 -7.96 17.59 11.54
C TYR A 387 -8.03 16.21 12.18
N SER A 388 -8.42 16.17 13.46
CA SER A 388 -8.80 14.96 14.18
C SER A 388 -10.15 15.21 14.87
N GLY A 389 -11.08 14.26 14.71
CA GLY A 389 -12.43 14.35 15.26
C GLY A 389 -12.45 14.45 16.80
N GLY A 390 -11.59 13.71 17.49
CA GLY A 390 -11.53 13.74 18.96
C GLY A 390 -11.00 15.05 19.53
N SER A 391 -10.07 15.72 18.84
CA SER A 391 -9.50 17.00 19.31
C SER A 391 -10.27 18.23 18.81
N ALA A 392 -10.78 18.19 17.58
CA ALA A 392 -11.44 19.33 16.92
C ALA A 392 -12.98 19.28 16.97
N GLY A 393 -13.55 18.16 17.43
CA GLY A 393 -14.98 17.89 17.50
C GLY A 393 -15.60 17.53 16.14
N PHE A 394 -16.59 16.64 16.16
CA PHE A 394 -17.32 16.13 14.99
C PHE A 394 -18.30 17.19 14.43
N SER A 395 -17.79 18.13 13.63
CA SER A 395 -18.66 19.09 12.93
C SER A 395 -18.06 19.57 11.61
N MET A 396 -18.93 19.73 10.61
CA MET A 396 -18.55 20.23 9.29
C MET A 396 -17.81 21.59 9.32
N ARG A 397 -18.19 22.50 10.23
CA ARG A 397 -17.55 23.82 10.33
C ARG A 397 -16.13 23.75 10.87
N SER A 398 -15.90 22.86 11.86
CA SER A 398 -14.56 22.64 12.42
C SER A 398 -13.63 22.04 11.36
N PHE A 399 -14.14 21.05 10.62
CA PHE A 399 -13.46 20.46 9.47
C PHE A 399 -13.07 21.52 8.43
N GLU A 400 -14.04 22.32 7.98
CA GLU A 400 -13.83 23.37 6.97
C GLU A 400 -12.73 24.36 7.38
N THR A 401 -12.79 24.84 8.63
CA THR A 401 -11.84 25.83 9.16
C THR A 401 -10.39 25.31 9.19
N ARG A 402 -10.20 24.01 9.44
CA ARG A 402 -8.86 23.42 9.56
C ARG A 402 -8.30 22.93 8.23
N VAL A 403 -9.17 22.39 7.36
CA VAL A 403 -8.74 21.64 6.18
C VAL A 403 -8.71 22.48 4.90
N PHE A 404 -9.63 23.43 4.69
CA PHE A 404 -9.81 24.10 3.39
C PHE A 404 -8.62 25.01 2.99
N ASN A 405 -7.85 25.47 3.97
CA ASN A 405 -6.69 26.32 3.74
C ASN A 405 -5.43 25.55 3.34
N TRP A 406 -5.47 24.22 3.37
CA TRP A 406 -4.38 23.36 2.92
C TRP A 406 -4.30 23.33 1.39
N ARG A 407 -3.11 23.58 0.83
CA ARG A 407 -2.85 23.74 -0.61
C ARG A 407 -2.00 22.63 -1.22
N ALA A 408 -2.07 21.45 -0.64
CA ALA A 408 -1.42 20.25 -1.15
C ALA A 408 -2.41 19.08 -1.07
N PRO A 409 -2.06 17.89 -1.59
CA PRO A 409 -2.89 16.71 -1.43
C PRO A 409 -3.19 16.41 0.04
N SER A 410 -4.27 15.68 0.27
CA SER A 410 -4.68 15.27 1.61
C SER A 410 -5.20 13.84 1.62
N LEU A 411 -5.13 13.23 2.79
CA LEU A 411 -5.60 11.89 3.06
C LEU A 411 -6.72 11.98 4.10
N LEU A 412 -7.92 11.61 3.69
CA LEU A 412 -9.06 11.42 4.58
C LEU A 412 -9.02 9.98 5.12
N LEU A 413 -9.10 9.82 6.43
CA LEU A 413 -9.26 8.51 7.08
C LEU A 413 -10.49 8.54 7.98
N VAL A 414 -11.32 7.52 7.89
CA VAL A 414 -12.50 7.34 8.74
C VAL A 414 -12.49 5.94 9.31
N SER A 415 -12.76 5.83 10.60
CA SER A 415 -12.79 4.55 11.30
C SER A 415 -14.00 4.44 12.22
N GLY A 416 -14.47 3.21 12.39
CA GLY A 416 -15.42 2.86 13.43
C GLY A 416 -15.96 1.44 13.29
N SER A 417 -17.17 1.21 13.76
CA SER A 417 -17.77 -0.12 13.91
C SER A 417 -18.99 -0.33 13.02
N ARG A 418 -19.17 -1.56 12.52
CA ARG A 418 -20.34 -1.93 11.72
C ARG A 418 -21.64 -1.72 12.51
N LEU A 419 -22.63 -1.09 11.87
CA LEU A 419 -23.96 -0.92 12.44
C LEU A 419 -24.74 -2.24 12.45
N PRO A 420 -25.57 -2.49 13.47
CA PRO A 420 -26.45 -3.64 13.50
C PRO A 420 -27.48 -3.57 12.35
N ALA A 421 -27.96 -4.74 11.92
CA ALA A 421 -28.96 -4.84 10.86
C ALA A 421 -30.29 -4.13 11.22
N ILE A 422 -30.59 -4.05 12.52
CA ILE A 422 -31.77 -3.36 13.05
C ILE A 422 -31.29 -2.14 13.82
N PRO A 423 -31.68 -0.91 13.42
CA PRO A 423 -31.30 0.31 14.14
C PRO A 423 -31.78 0.31 15.58
N GLU A 424 -30.87 0.54 16.52
CA GLU A 424 -31.15 0.56 17.95
C GLU A 424 -31.54 1.97 18.42
N SER A 425 -30.84 2.99 17.93
CA SER A 425 -31.09 4.39 18.28
C SER A 425 -31.98 5.14 17.28
N SER A 426 -32.51 6.30 17.68
CA SER A 426 -33.28 7.18 16.78
C SER A 426 -32.42 7.75 15.66
N ASN A 427 -31.15 8.06 15.94
CA ASN A 427 -30.23 8.63 14.97
C ASN A 427 -29.84 7.58 13.92
N GLU A 428 -29.54 6.35 14.35
CA GLU A 428 -29.31 5.23 13.42
C GLU A 428 -30.51 4.97 12.53
N ARG A 429 -31.73 5.04 13.08
CA ARG A 429 -32.95 4.86 12.29
C ARG A 429 -33.11 5.97 11.26
N ALA A 430 -32.88 7.22 11.64
CA ALA A 430 -32.91 8.35 10.72
C ALA A 430 -31.85 8.21 9.60
N PHE A 431 -30.66 7.74 9.94
CA PHE A 431 -29.61 7.45 8.96
C PHE A 431 -30.01 6.29 8.04
N ALA A 432 -30.52 5.19 8.58
CA ALA A 432 -30.98 4.04 7.79
C ALA A 432 -32.10 4.44 6.81
N ASP A 433 -33.04 5.29 7.26
CA ASP A 433 -34.15 5.82 6.44
C ASP A 433 -33.67 6.83 5.38
N SER A 434 -32.52 7.49 5.60
CA SER A 434 -31.91 8.37 4.59
C SER A 434 -31.26 7.62 3.43
N LEU A 435 -30.99 6.33 3.59
CA LEU A 435 -30.30 5.50 2.59
C LEU A 435 -31.30 4.62 1.81
N PRO A 436 -30.94 4.15 0.61
CA PRO A 436 -31.69 3.10 -0.07
C PRO A 436 -31.76 1.83 0.80
N PRO A 437 -32.77 0.96 0.63
CA PRO A 437 -32.81 -0.33 1.32
C PRO A 437 -31.52 -1.14 1.08
N LYS A 438 -30.95 -1.72 2.14
CA LYS A 438 -29.73 -2.53 2.04
C LYS A 438 -30.02 -3.79 1.24
N ARG A 439 -29.42 -3.91 0.06
CA ARG A 439 -29.55 -5.08 -0.84
C ARG A 439 -28.27 -5.90 -0.94
N LEU A 440 -27.13 -5.25 -0.71
CA LEU A 440 -25.81 -5.87 -0.76
C LEU A 440 -25.45 -6.47 0.61
N PRO A 441 -24.73 -7.60 0.64
CA PRO A 441 -24.26 -8.19 1.88
C PRO A 441 -23.18 -7.32 2.55
N ASP A 442 -22.77 -7.69 3.76
CA ASP A 442 -21.58 -7.13 4.39
C ASP A 442 -20.30 -7.62 3.70
N SER A 443 -19.21 -6.86 3.81
CA SER A 443 -17.92 -7.20 3.19
C SER A 443 -17.31 -8.49 3.78
N THR A 444 -17.66 -8.82 5.02
CA THR A 444 -17.21 -10.01 5.74
C THR A 444 -18.35 -10.63 6.54
N ALA A 445 -18.42 -11.97 6.59
CA ALA A 445 -19.42 -12.70 7.36
C ALA A 445 -19.28 -12.45 8.87
N THR A 446 -18.05 -12.35 9.36
CA THR A 446 -17.76 -11.98 10.76
C THR A 446 -17.78 -10.47 10.94
N ASN A 447 -18.24 -10.01 12.11
CA ASN A 447 -18.14 -8.61 12.47
C ASN A 447 -16.67 -8.24 12.72
N PRO A 448 -16.09 -7.33 11.92
CA PRO A 448 -14.71 -6.92 12.11
C PRO A 448 -14.61 -6.04 13.35
N ASN A 449 -13.47 -6.11 14.05
CA ASN A 449 -13.22 -5.28 15.23
C ASN A 449 -13.19 -3.79 14.88
N ARG A 450 -12.70 -3.44 13.68
CA ARG A 450 -12.51 -2.06 13.24
C ARG A 450 -12.61 -1.97 11.72
N LEU A 451 -13.46 -1.07 11.24
CA LEU A 451 -13.51 -0.67 9.85
C LEU A 451 -12.60 0.55 9.64
N VAL A 452 -11.83 0.56 8.55
CA VAL A 452 -10.98 1.70 8.18
C VAL A 452 -11.13 1.95 6.69
N PHE A 453 -11.76 3.08 6.36
CA PHE A 453 -11.90 3.57 5.00
C PHE A 453 -11.17 4.90 4.84
N GLY A 454 -10.90 5.28 3.61
CA GLY A 454 -10.30 6.58 3.37
C GLY A 454 -10.23 6.95 1.91
N ALA A 455 -9.73 8.16 1.67
CA ALA A 455 -9.50 8.66 0.33
C ALA A 455 -8.24 9.53 0.28
N TYR A 456 -7.46 9.34 -0.78
CA TYR A 456 -6.40 10.27 -1.17
C TYR A 456 -6.97 11.29 -2.15
N ILE A 457 -6.85 12.56 -1.82
CA ILE A 457 -7.49 13.68 -2.51
C ILE A 457 -6.39 14.66 -2.92
N PRO A 458 -6.00 14.69 -4.21
CA PRO A 458 -4.98 15.61 -4.71
C PRO A 458 -5.40 17.08 -4.67
N GLN A 459 -6.70 17.34 -4.78
CA GLN A 459 -7.25 18.70 -4.84
C GLN A 459 -7.48 19.30 -3.44
N THR A 460 -7.43 20.62 -3.38
CA THR A 460 -7.79 21.37 -2.17
C THR A 460 -9.27 21.21 -1.87
N TRP A 461 -9.61 21.05 -0.59
CA TRP A 461 -10.99 20.96 -0.14
C TRP A 461 -11.76 22.26 -0.39
N GLN A 462 -12.98 22.13 -0.92
CA GLN A 462 -13.88 23.25 -1.17
C GLN A 462 -15.34 22.80 -0.99
N GLN A 463 -16.19 23.75 -0.63
CA GLN A 463 -17.64 23.51 -0.59
C GLN A 463 -18.18 23.36 -2.01
N THR A 464 -18.90 22.27 -2.26
CA THR A 464 -19.53 21.98 -3.54
C THR A 464 -20.99 22.41 -3.56
N TYR A 465 -21.38 23.26 -4.50
CA TYR A 465 -22.76 23.79 -4.55
C TYR A 465 -23.66 23.09 -5.58
N LYS A 466 -23.10 22.66 -6.71
CA LYS A 466 -23.87 22.08 -7.85
C LYS A 466 -23.19 20.89 -8.50
N THR A 467 -21.86 20.85 -8.48
CA THR A 467 -21.05 19.83 -9.14
C THR A 467 -20.04 19.29 -8.13
N CYS A 468 -19.73 18.01 -8.27
CA CYS A 468 -18.64 17.39 -7.53
C CYS A 468 -17.28 17.91 -8.03
N LEU A 469 -16.28 17.84 -7.16
CA LEU A 469 -14.88 17.96 -7.51
C LEU A 469 -14.42 16.65 -8.15
N SER A 470 -13.51 16.72 -9.11
CA SER A 470 -12.99 15.57 -9.83
C SER A 470 -11.52 15.78 -10.15
N ASP A 471 -10.71 14.81 -9.74
CA ASP A 471 -9.29 14.70 -10.01
C ASP A 471 -8.93 13.26 -10.40
N PRO A 472 -8.23 13.02 -11.52
CA PRO A 472 -7.82 11.68 -11.92
C PRO A 472 -6.85 10.99 -10.95
N GLY A 473 -6.25 11.73 -10.02
CA GLY A 473 -5.42 11.19 -8.95
C GLY A 473 -6.19 10.85 -7.66
N THR A 474 -7.52 11.02 -7.63
CA THR A 474 -8.32 10.67 -6.44
C THR A 474 -8.39 9.15 -6.31
N ILE A 475 -8.11 8.65 -5.10
CA ILE A 475 -8.15 7.23 -4.81
C ILE A 475 -9.04 7.02 -3.59
N LEU A 476 -10.07 6.18 -3.73
CA LEU A 476 -10.85 5.69 -2.60
C LEU A 476 -10.30 4.33 -2.18
N PHE A 477 -10.28 4.03 -0.88
CA PHE A 477 -9.74 2.77 -0.40
C PHE A 477 -10.39 2.28 0.90
N GLN A 478 -10.28 0.97 1.12
CA GLN A 478 -10.51 0.30 2.38
C GLN A 478 -9.19 -0.31 2.86
N LEU A 479 -8.80 -0.06 4.11
CA LEU A 479 -7.60 -0.64 4.71
C LEU A 479 -7.92 -1.85 5.60
N SER A 480 -9.12 -1.88 6.19
CA SER A 480 -9.63 -2.94 7.08
C SER A 480 -11.14 -3.08 6.92
N PRO A 481 -11.71 -4.30 6.90
CA PRO A 481 -11.06 -5.61 7.17
C PRO A 481 -10.35 -6.24 5.98
N THR A 482 -10.63 -5.75 4.78
CA THR A 482 -9.99 -6.19 3.53
C THR A 482 -9.34 -5.01 2.84
N HIS A 483 -8.09 -5.16 2.41
CA HIS A 483 -7.38 -4.11 1.68
C HIS A 483 -7.88 -4.01 0.23
N THR A 484 -8.58 -2.93 -0.09
CA THR A 484 -9.09 -2.69 -1.45
C THR A 484 -8.83 -1.26 -1.89
N ILE A 485 -8.39 -1.09 -3.14
CA ILE A 485 -8.07 0.21 -3.74
C ILE A 485 -8.99 0.46 -4.94
N HIS A 486 -9.49 1.68 -5.04
CA HIS A 486 -10.46 2.12 -6.04
C HIS A 486 -9.97 3.43 -6.67
N ARG A 487 -9.37 3.34 -7.86
CA ARG A 487 -8.87 4.52 -8.57
C ARG A 487 -10.00 5.25 -9.28
N SER A 488 -9.86 6.57 -9.40
CA SER A 488 -10.87 7.37 -10.09
C SER A 488 -10.96 7.02 -11.57
N THR A 489 -12.18 7.02 -12.09
CA THR A 489 -12.49 6.90 -13.51
C THR A 489 -12.59 8.28 -14.17
N ILE A 490 -13.00 8.32 -15.44
CA ILE A 490 -13.29 9.55 -16.20
C ILE A 490 -14.53 10.30 -15.64
N SER A 491 -15.34 9.68 -14.79
CA SER A 491 -16.54 10.32 -14.24
C SER A 491 -16.19 11.45 -13.25
N THR A 492 -17.04 12.49 -13.26
CA THR A 492 -16.84 13.72 -12.48
C THR A 492 -17.43 13.67 -11.07
N ASP A 493 -18.20 12.62 -10.74
CA ASP A 493 -18.92 12.51 -9.47
C ASP A 493 -18.04 11.98 -8.33
N GLN A 494 -16.83 12.54 -8.17
CA GLN A 494 -15.79 11.96 -7.32
C GLN A 494 -15.83 12.45 -5.88
N LEU A 495 -15.96 13.76 -5.62
CA LEU A 495 -15.99 14.33 -4.27
C LEU A 495 -17.02 15.45 -4.14
N SER A 496 -17.86 15.41 -3.11
CA SER A 496 -18.74 16.50 -2.73
C SER A 496 -18.67 16.78 -1.23
N PHE A 497 -18.64 18.06 -0.86
CA PHE A 497 -18.72 18.57 0.50
C PHE A 497 -19.87 19.56 0.57
N THR A 498 -20.96 19.19 1.26
CA THR A 498 -22.22 19.91 1.18
C THR A 498 -22.83 20.17 2.55
N HIS A 499 -23.25 21.42 2.79
CA HIS A 499 -23.91 21.83 4.03
C HIS A 499 -25.44 21.73 3.95
N PRO A 500 -26.14 21.62 5.10
CA PRO A 500 -27.58 21.87 5.16
C PRO A 500 -27.94 23.24 4.53
N PRO A 501 -29.07 23.39 3.81
CA PRO A 501 -30.27 22.55 3.85
C PRO A 501 -30.42 21.55 2.68
N LEU A 502 -29.34 21.22 1.96
CA LEU A 502 -29.35 20.22 0.88
C LEU A 502 -29.89 18.87 1.38
N SER A 503 -30.36 18.02 0.45
CA SER A 503 -30.77 16.65 0.79
C SER A 503 -29.50 15.84 1.08
N HIS A 504 -29.40 15.24 2.28
CA HIS A 504 -28.24 14.41 2.70
C HIS A 504 -26.89 15.16 2.62
N PRO A 505 -26.73 16.24 3.41
CA PRO A 505 -25.48 16.98 3.48
C PRO A 505 -24.39 16.13 4.17
N GLY A 506 -23.13 16.45 3.90
CA GLY A 506 -21.97 15.76 4.43
C GLY A 506 -20.84 15.67 3.40
N ILE A 507 -20.01 14.64 3.54
CA ILE A 507 -18.93 14.30 2.62
C ILE A 507 -19.36 13.10 1.80
N SER A 508 -19.35 13.21 0.48
CA SER A 508 -19.62 12.07 -0.40
C SER A 508 -18.52 11.89 -1.41
N LEU A 509 -17.95 10.69 -1.47
CA LEU A 509 -17.07 10.26 -2.53
C LEU A 509 -17.77 9.26 -3.44
N GLY A 510 -17.68 9.45 -4.75
CA GLY A 510 -18.18 8.49 -5.74
C GLY A 510 -19.69 8.48 -5.92
N SER A 511 -20.39 9.48 -5.36
CA SER A 511 -21.83 9.66 -5.46
C SER A 511 -22.17 10.96 -6.20
N PRO A 512 -23.28 10.99 -6.95
CA PRO A 512 -23.72 12.19 -7.65
C PRO A 512 -24.05 13.31 -6.65
N HIS A 513 -23.84 14.56 -7.07
CA HIS A 513 -24.07 15.73 -6.23
C HIS A 513 -25.51 15.74 -5.66
N PRO A 514 -25.69 16.00 -4.36
CA PRO A 514 -27.02 15.95 -3.73
C PRO A 514 -27.95 17.03 -4.29
N SER A 515 -29.15 16.61 -4.73
CA SER A 515 -30.16 17.54 -5.23
C SER A 515 -30.89 18.27 -4.10
N SER A 516 -31.49 19.42 -4.42
CA SER A 516 -32.40 20.12 -3.51
C SER A 516 -33.54 19.22 -3.02
N LYS A 517 -34.00 19.45 -1.79
CA LYS A 517 -35.15 18.72 -1.20
C LYS A 517 -36.38 18.82 -2.10
N SER A 518 -37.07 17.69 -2.28
CA SER A 518 -38.31 17.63 -3.07
C SER A 518 -39.41 18.49 -2.44
N ALA A 519 -40.16 19.21 -3.28
CA ALA A 519 -41.34 19.96 -2.87
C ALA A 519 -42.50 19.07 -2.38
N SER A 520 -42.43 17.75 -2.63
CA SER A 520 -43.48 16.77 -2.27
C SER A 520 -43.48 16.35 -0.79
N GLY A 521 -42.56 16.85 0.04
CA GLY A 521 -42.49 16.52 1.48
C GLY A 521 -41.98 15.10 1.79
N THR A 522 -41.86 14.23 0.80
CA THR A 522 -41.22 12.91 0.91
C THR A 522 -39.71 13.04 0.72
N ALA A 523 -38.92 12.67 1.73
CA ALA A 523 -37.47 12.62 1.62
C ALA A 523 -37.08 11.51 0.64
N ASN A 524 -36.38 11.86 -0.43
CA ASN A 524 -35.80 10.87 -1.33
C ASN A 524 -34.55 10.30 -0.68
N PRO A 525 -34.28 8.98 -0.76
CA PRO A 525 -33.04 8.42 -0.23
C PRO A 525 -31.81 8.97 -0.96
N ALA A 526 -30.67 8.96 -0.28
CA ALA A 526 -29.39 9.32 -0.86
C ALA A 526 -29.09 8.45 -2.09
N LYS A 527 -28.58 9.07 -3.16
CA LYS A 527 -28.12 8.35 -4.34
C LYS A 527 -26.69 7.93 -4.10
N LEU A 528 -26.48 6.63 -3.88
CA LEU A 528 -25.15 6.04 -3.71
C LEU A 528 -24.63 5.61 -5.09
N GLY A 529 -23.37 5.90 -5.37
CA GLY A 529 -22.70 5.36 -6.56
C GLY A 529 -22.22 3.90 -6.36
N PRO A 530 -21.86 3.21 -7.46
CA PRO A 530 -21.41 1.81 -7.42
C PRO A 530 -20.25 1.57 -6.45
N VAL A 531 -19.24 2.43 -6.48
CA VAL A 531 -18.13 2.44 -5.52
C VAL A 531 -18.12 3.81 -4.88
N SER A 532 -18.58 3.90 -3.62
CA SER A 532 -18.81 5.19 -2.96
C SER A 532 -18.67 5.14 -1.45
N LEU A 533 -18.23 6.25 -0.87
CA LEU A 533 -18.18 6.50 0.58
C LEU A 533 -19.02 7.74 0.89
N HIS A 534 -20.04 7.61 1.71
CA HIS A 534 -20.85 8.73 2.19
C HIS A 534 -20.76 8.84 3.70
N ILE A 535 -20.41 10.03 4.17
CA ILE A 535 -20.31 10.41 5.58
C ILE A 535 -21.34 11.52 5.81
N ASP A 536 -22.18 11.37 6.83
CA ASP A 536 -23.23 12.32 7.15
C ASP A 536 -22.69 13.67 7.69
N ALA A 537 -23.53 14.71 7.70
CA ALA A 537 -23.12 16.03 8.20
C ALA A 537 -22.82 16.06 9.72
N SER A 538 -23.28 15.07 10.47
CA SER A 538 -22.96 14.89 11.89
C SER A 538 -21.57 14.33 12.11
N PHE A 539 -20.99 13.67 11.10
CA PHE A 539 -19.85 12.77 11.23
C PHE A 539 -20.09 11.66 12.27
N GLU A 540 -21.35 11.21 12.41
CA GLU A 540 -21.74 10.11 13.31
C GLU A 540 -21.84 8.80 12.53
N PHE A 541 -22.23 8.84 11.26
CA PHE A 541 -22.50 7.63 10.46
C PHE A 541 -21.92 7.72 9.06
N GLY A 542 -21.51 6.55 8.56
CA GLY A 542 -20.99 6.36 7.22
C GLY A 542 -21.59 5.15 6.52
N VAL A 543 -21.59 5.20 5.18
CA VAL A 543 -21.86 4.04 4.34
C VAL A 543 -20.81 3.95 3.23
N PHE A 544 -20.20 2.77 3.11
CA PHE A 544 -19.37 2.41 1.98
C PHE A 544 -20.12 1.38 1.12
N THR A 545 -20.23 1.65 -0.18
CA THR A 545 -20.87 0.74 -1.15
C THR A 545 -19.84 0.30 -2.17
N HIS A 546 -19.82 -0.99 -2.46
CA HIS A 546 -19.06 -1.59 -3.55
C HIS A 546 -19.99 -2.49 -4.38
N ASP A 547 -20.15 -2.13 -5.65
CA ASP A 547 -20.88 -2.87 -6.66
C ASP A 547 -19.91 -3.18 -7.80
N SER A 548 -19.64 -4.48 -8.00
CA SER A 548 -18.64 -5.01 -8.91
C SER A 548 -18.97 -4.71 -10.38
N ARG A 549 -20.24 -4.37 -10.68
CA ARG A 549 -20.66 -3.93 -12.03
C ARG A 549 -20.00 -2.61 -12.44
N GLY A 550 -19.54 -1.82 -11.48
CA GLY A 550 -18.85 -0.56 -11.73
C GLY A 550 -19.74 0.49 -12.41
N GLY A 551 -19.14 1.33 -13.25
CA GLY A 551 -19.82 2.43 -13.95
C GLY A 551 -19.95 3.73 -13.15
N GLY A 552 -19.24 3.83 -12.02
CA GLY A 552 -19.19 5.00 -11.14
C GLY A 552 -17.95 5.87 -11.31
N ALA A 553 -17.71 6.75 -10.34
CA ALA A 553 -16.54 7.62 -10.29
C ALA A 553 -15.24 6.90 -9.91
N PHE A 554 -15.34 5.67 -9.39
CA PHE A 554 -14.21 4.84 -9.02
C PHE A 554 -14.35 3.43 -9.61
N GLU A 555 -13.20 2.81 -9.88
CA GLU A 555 -13.12 1.43 -10.36
C GLU A 555 -13.42 0.42 -9.23
N PRO A 556 -14.13 -0.68 -9.52
CA PRO A 556 -14.31 -1.76 -8.54
C PRO A 556 -12.97 -2.43 -8.23
N ALA A 557 -12.84 -2.94 -7.00
CA ALA A 557 -11.62 -3.67 -6.62
C ALA A 557 -11.50 -4.97 -7.43
N SER A 558 -10.26 -5.37 -7.69
CA SER A 558 -9.95 -6.65 -8.34
C SER A 558 -9.69 -7.76 -7.30
N GLY A 559 -9.74 -9.02 -7.73
CA GLY A 559 -9.51 -10.18 -6.87
C GLY A 559 -10.69 -10.52 -5.95
N PRO A 560 -10.48 -11.37 -4.93
CA PRO A 560 -11.53 -11.81 -4.00
C PRO A 560 -12.25 -10.68 -3.25
N GLY A 561 -11.58 -9.54 -3.01
CA GLY A 561 -12.20 -8.33 -2.44
C GLY A 561 -13.09 -7.54 -3.40
N GLY A 562 -13.25 -7.99 -4.65
CA GLY A 562 -14.01 -7.34 -5.72
C GLY A 562 -15.50 -7.68 -5.80
N GLY A 563 -16.05 -8.42 -4.84
CA GLY A 563 -17.47 -8.77 -4.80
C GLY A 563 -18.39 -7.60 -4.43
N ASP A 564 -19.71 -7.83 -4.55
CA ASP A 564 -20.73 -6.86 -4.17
C ASP A 564 -20.93 -6.82 -2.65
N TRP A 565 -20.81 -5.64 -2.02
CA TRP A 565 -21.05 -5.46 -0.59
C TRP A 565 -21.38 -4.00 -0.20
N GLN A 566 -21.99 -3.82 0.97
CA GLN A 566 -22.26 -2.50 1.55
C GLN A 566 -22.06 -2.52 3.06
N GLU A 567 -21.13 -1.69 3.53
CA GLU A 567 -20.86 -1.46 4.94
C GLU A 567 -21.58 -0.21 5.42
N ARG A 568 -22.43 -0.34 6.44
CA ARG A 568 -22.99 0.81 7.18
C ARG A 568 -22.35 0.81 8.55
N PHE A 569 -21.82 1.93 8.98
CA PHE A 569 -20.98 1.98 10.17
C PHE A 569 -21.18 3.27 10.96
N SER A 570 -20.99 3.17 12.28
CA SER A 570 -20.85 4.32 13.17
C SER A 570 -19.42 4.81 13.10
N ILE A 571 -19.23 6.11 13.01
CA ILE A 571 -17.91 6.74 12.97
C ILE A 571 -17.45 6.95 14.41
N GLU A 572 -16.29 6.41 14.73
CA GLU A 572 -15.63 6.59 16.02
C GLU A 572 -14.53 7.65 15.94
N SER A 573 -13.79 7.66 14.82
CA SER A 573 -12.69 8.60 14.57
C SER A 573 -12.71 9.07 13.11
N LEU A 574 -12.32 10.33 12.91
CA LEU A 574 -12.20 10.95 11.58
C LEU A 574 -10.93 11.82 11.55
N GLU A 575 -10.06 11.57 10.59
CA GLU A 575 -8.80 12.28 10.43
C GLU A 575 -8.60 12.82 9.02
N VAL A 576 -7.93 13.96 8.92
CA VAL A 576 -7.40 14.47 7.66
C VAL A 576 -5.92 14.77 7.83
N TRP A 577 -5.10 14.13 7.01
CA TRP A 577 -3.67 14.35 6.93
C TRP A 577 -3.32 15.13 5.67
N GLY A 578 -2.54 16.20 5.80
CA GLY A 578 -1.99 16.93 4.67
C GLY A 578 -0.72 16.24 4.19
N CYS A 579 -0.64 15.95 2.89
CA CYS A 579 0.57 15.45 2.24
C CYS A 579 1.34 16.66 1.69
N GLY A 580 2.39 17.10 2.40
CA GLY A 580 3.16 18.28 2.02
C GLY A 580 4.42 18.43 2.87
N GLY A 581 5.46 19.03 2.30
CA GLY A 581 6.72 19.27 3.00
C GLY A 581 6.60 20.34 4.08
N GLU A 582 7.76 20.72 4.65
CA GLU A 582 7.83 21.81 5.62
C GLU A 582 7.37 23.15 5.01
N GLU A 583 7.59 23.37 3.72
CA GLU A 583 7.23 24.61 3.01
C GLU A 583 5.71 24.84 3.03
N GLU A 584 4.92 23.87 2.62
CA GLU A 584 3.45 23.96 2.61
C GLU A 584 2.90 24.15 4.03
N ALA A 585 3.50 23.48 5.01
CA ALA A 585 3.18 23.66 6.42
C ALA A 585 3.53 25.08 6.91
N GLU A 586 4.67 25.64 6.53
CA GLU A 586 5.01 27.02 6.88
C GLU A 586 4.04 28.03 6.28
N GLU A 587 3.67 27.83 5.03
CA GLU A 587 2.70 28.70 4.37
C GLU A 587 1.34 28.64 5.06
N GLN A 588 0.90 27.45 5.47
CA GLN A 588 -0.33 27.30 6.22
C GLN A 588 -0.25 28.04 7.57
N ARG A 589 0.84 27.88 8.34
CA ARG A 589 1.02 28.59 9.61
C ARG A 589 1.01 30.11 9.43
N LYS A 590 1.77 30.62 8.45
CA LYS A 590 1.81 32.07 8.13
C LYS A 590 0.42 32.60 7.77
N ARG A 591 -0.38 31.81 7.04
CA ARG A 591 -1.77 32.16 6.70
C ARG A 591 -2.70 32.12 7.90
N TRP A 592 -2.63 31.10 8.75
CA TRP A 592 -3.41 31.07 9.99
C TRP A 592 -3.07 32.21 10.94
N GLU A 593 -1.79 32.52 11.13
CA GLU A 593 -1.37 33.67 11.92
C GLU A 593 -1.87 35.00 11.33
N TRP A 594 -1.95 35.08 10.00
CA TRP A 594 -2.54 36.23 9.31
C TRP A 594 -4.04 36.31 9.56
N GLU A 595 -4.78 35.21 9.38
CA GLU A 595 -6.22 35.15 9.60
C GLU A 595 -6.59 35.40 11.06
N GLU A 596 -5.83 34.86 12.02
CA GLU A 596 -6.05 35.09 13.44
C GLU A 596 -5.81 36.56 13.80
N ARG A 597 -4.72 37.16 13.29
CA ARG A 597 -4.43 38.59 13.47
C ARG A 597 -5.50 39.46 12.82
N GLU A 598 -6.01 39.08 11.65
CA GLU A 598 -7.07 39.79 10.96
C GLU A 598 -8.42 39.62 11.68
N ALA A 599 -8.71 38.42 12.20
CA ALA A 599 -9.89 38.13 13.00
C ALA A 599 -9.86 38.87 14.33
N GLU A 600 -8.70 38.96 15.00
CA GLU A 600 -8.51 39.79 16.19
C GLU A 600 -8.68 41.27 15.86
N ALA A 601 -8.16 41.75 14.72
CA ALA A 601 -8.39 43.11 14.25
C ALA A 601 -9.88 43.39 13.99
N ARG A 602 -10.60 42.46 13.35
CA ARG A 602 -12.07 42.53 13.17
C ARG A 602 -12.82 42.51 14.50
N ARG A 603 -12.39 41.69 15.46
CA ARG A 603 -12.95 41.67 16.83
C ARG A 603 -12.69 42.98 17.56
N ARG A 604 -11.48 43.55 17.46
CA ARG A 604 -11.13 44.86 18.05
C ARG A 604 -11.93 46.01 17.44
N ILE A 605 -12.21 45.97 16.13
CA ILE A 605 -13.07 46.97 15.47
C ILE A 605 -14.52 46.88 16.00
N ASN A 606 -15.02 45.67 16.27
CA ASN A 606 -16.36 45.46 16.83
C ASN A 606 -16.46 45.77 18.33
N PHE A 607 -15.36 45.71 19.09
CA PHE A 607 -15.33 46.05 20.52
C PHE A 607 -15.10 47.54 20.84
N GLY A 608 -14.98 48.41 19.83
CA GLY A 608 -14.57 49.81 20.02
C GLY A 608 -15.42 50.89 19.36
N LYS A 609 -16.62 50.56 18.82
CA LYS A 609 -17.46 51.51 18.07
C LYS A 609 -18.91 51.63 18.57
N GLY A 610 -19.18 51.24 19.82
CA GLY A 610 -20.37 51.72 20.54
C GLY A 610 -20.06 53.10 21.10
N ASP A 611 -20.06 54.12 20.25
CA ASP A 611 -19.85 55.49 20.65
C ASP A 611 -21.07 55.96 21.46
N ARG A 612 -20.99 55.82 22.79
CA ARG A 612 -22.08 56.14 23.73
C ARG A 612 -22.60 57.57 23.54
N GLU A 613 -21.78 58.45 22.98
CA GLU A 613 -22.11 59.85 22.68
C GLU A 613 -22.93 60.00 21.40
N ALA A 614 -22.68 59.17 20.36
CA ALA A 614 -23.49 59.11 19.14
C ALA A 614 -24.87 58.47 19.40
N ASP A 615 -24.92 57.41 20.22
CA ASP A 615 -26.20 56.80 20.65
C ASP A 615 -27.00 57.75 21.55
N ARG A 616 -26.33 58.57 22.38
CA ARG A 616 -26.98 59.61 23.20
C ARG A 616 -27.53 60.74 22.34
N ALA A 617 -26.79 61.20 21.32
CA ALA A 617 -27.25 62.23 20.40
C ALA A 617 -28.45 61.77 19.54
N LEU A 618 -28.50 60.49 19.15
CA LEU A 618 -29.65 59.90 18.48
C LEU A 618 -30.88 59.76 19.40
N LEU A 619 -30.67 59.38 20.67
CA LEU A 619 -31.74 59.31 21.68
C LEU A 619 -32.26 60.70 22.11
N GLU A 620 -31.43 61.73 22.01
CA GLU A 620 -31.78 63.13 22.24
C GLU A 620 -32.57 63.71 21.05
N MET A 621 -32.16 63.44 19.80
CA MET A 621 -32.93 63.80 18.60
C MET A 621 -34.25 63.02 18.45
N ALA A 622 -34.30 61.78 18.94
CA ALA A 622 -35.51 60.96 19.00
C ALA A 622 -36.44 61.32 20.18
N GLY A 623 -36.04 62.26 21.04
CA GLY A 623 -36.87 62.80 22.12
C GLY A 623 -37.05 61.88 23.34
N ILE A 624 -36.22 60.84 23.48
CA ILE A 624 -36.35 59.81 24.53
C ILE A 624 -35.59 60.21 25.81
N ILE A 625 -34.51 60.98 25.70
CA ILE A 625 -33.67 61.37 26.85
C ILE A 625 -33.57 62.90 26.93
N GLY A 626 -34.52 63.51 27.63
CA GLY A 626 -34.56 64.97 27.86
C GLY A 626 -35.84 65.43 28.55
N GLY A 627 -36.06 65.03 29.81
CA GLY A 627 -37.26 65.38 30.56
C GLY A 627 -37.22 66.76 31.25
N GLY A 628 -38.34 67.48 31.24
CA GLY A 628 -38.79 68.25 32.42
C GLY A 628 -39.35 69.69 32.21
N ARG A 629 -40.68 69.82 32.09
CA ARG A 629 -41.60 70.89 32.59
C ARG A 629 -42.97 70.63 31.94
N SER A 630 -44.14 70.65 32.56
CA SER A 630 -44.63 70.99 33.91
C SER A 630 -46.06 70.42 33.97
N GLY A 631 -46.46 69.81 35.08
CA GLY A 631 -47.87 69.45 35.32
C GLY A 631 -48.75 70.67 35.59
N GLY A 632 -50.08 70.46 35.57
CA GLY A 632 -51.05 71.40 36.14
C GLY A 632 -52.43 71.39 35.47
N SER A 633 -53.38 70.71 36.12
CA SER A 633 -54.83 70.72 35.88
C SER A 633 -55.49 72.11 35.97
N MET A 634 -56.51 72.40 35.15
CA MET A 634 -57.87 72.84 35.59
C MET A 634 -58.76 73.26 34.41
N ASN A 635 -60.02 72.77 34.48
CA ASN A 635 -61.27 73.09 33.75
C ASN A 635 -61.42 72.72 32.28
#